data_AF-A0A7C3WF86-F1
#
_entry.id   AF-A0A7C3WF86-F1
#
_cell.length_a   1.000
_cell.length_b   1.000
_cell.length_c   1.000
_cell.angle_alpha   90.00
_cell.angle_beta   90.00
_cell.angle_gamma   90.00
#
_symmetry.space_group_name_H-M   'P 1'
#
loop_
_entity.id
_entity.type
_entity.pdbx_description
1 polymer ?
#
loop_
_entity_poly.entity_id
_entity_poly.type
_entity_poly.pdbx_seq_one_letter_code
_entity_poly.pdbx_strand_id
1 'polypeptide(L)'
;MDTGATFTVIPERVAKELNLTLVGEKVKVSTAKGLDELELTHALVEIDGKRRIMPILVSKHIDRALLGVITLEAMRLRVNPLTGKLEEYAALLYYEQNRKTKNLQSHIMTRSCVNIQYIRRG
;
A
#
# COMPACT_ATOMS: atom_id res chain seq x y z
N MET A 1 -2.52 -8.35 -15.63
CA MET A 1 -2.25 -7.74 -14.31
C MET A 1 -3.44 -8.07 -13.44
N ASP A 2 -3.26 -8.79 -12.34
CA ASP A 2 -4.38 -9.24 -11.52
C ASP A 2 -4.58 -8.30 -10.34
N THR A 3 -5.58 -7.43 -10.43
CA THR A 3 -5.94 -6.47 -9.37
C THR A 3 -7.01 -7.00 -8.41
N GLY A 4 -7.21 -8.32 -8.37
CA GLY A 4 -8.22 -8.98 -7.52
C GLY A 4 -7.85 -9.03 -6.04
N ALA A 5 -6.95 -8.17 -5.56
CA ALA A 5 -6.44 -8.20 -4.19
C ALA A 5 -6.35 -6.80 -3.59
N THR A 6 -6.67 -6.67 -2.31
CA THR A 6 -6.48 -5.43 -1.55
C THR A 6 -5.01 -5.17 -1.26
N PHE A 7 -4.33 -6.18 -0.71
CA PHE A 7 -2.87 -6.20 -0.51
C PHE A 7 -2.18 -6.83 -1.71
N THR A 8 -0.92 -6.45 -1.94
CA THR A 8 -0.06 -7.23 -2.83
C THR A 8 0.21 -8.57 -2.15
N VAL A 9 -0.01 -9.67 -2.88
CA VAL A 9 0.18 -11.03 -2.35
C VAL A 9 1.25 -11.70 -3.19
N ILE A 10 2.24 -12.30 -2.55
CA ILE A 10 3.30 -13.05 -3.23
C ILE A 10 3.30 -14.51 -2.78
N PRO A 11 3.75 -15.44 -3.65
CA PRO A 11 4.01 -16.81 -3.24
C PRO A 11 5.08 -16.88 -2.14
N GLU A 12 4.94 -17.84 -1.22
CA GLU A 12 5.94 -18.11 -0.17
C GLU A 12 7.35 -18.33 -0.75
N ARG A 13 7.44 -18.99 -1.91
CA ARG A 13 8.70 -19.18 -2.64
C ARG A 13 9.39 -17.83 -2.95
N VAL A 14 8.64 -16.84 -3.43
CA VAL A 14 9.18 -15.51 -3.77
C VAL A 14 9.63 -14.79 -2.50
N ALA A 15 8.86 -14.88 -1.41
CA ALA A 15 9.24 -14.28 -0.14
C ALA A 15 10.57 -14.86 0.38
N LYS A 16 10.76 -16.19 0.26
CA LYS A 16 12.00 -16.89 0.63
C LYS A 16 13.17 -16.49 -0.27
N GLU A 17 12.99 -16.46 -1.59
CA GLU A 17 14.03 -16.06 -2.55
C GLU A 17 14.54 -14.64 -2.30
N LEU A 18 13.64 -13.74 -1.93
CA LEU A 18 13.95 -12.35 -1.59
C LEU A 18 14.40 -12.17 -0.13
N ASN A 19 14.50 -13.25 0.65
CA ASN A 19 14.85 -13.23 2.08
C ASN A 19 14.00 -12.23 2.90
N LEU A 20 12.71 -12.14 2.60
CA LEU A 20 11.80 -11.23 3.29
C LEU A 20 11.55 -11.73 4.72
N THR A 21 11.65 -10.82 5.67
CA THR A 21 11.35 -11.11 7.08
C THR A 21 9.86 -10.96 7.32
N LEU A 22 9.22 -12.03 7.81
CA LEU A 22 7.83 -11.99 8.24
C LEU A 22 7.71 -11.15 9.53
N VAL A 23 6.66 -10.36 9.63
CA VAL A 23 6.38 -9.50 10.79
C VAL A 23 5.81 -10.31 11.97
N GLY A 24 5.30 -11.52 11.70
CA GLY A 24 4.57 -12.34 12.69
C GLY A 24 3.12 -11.89 12.90
N GLU A 25 2.67 -10.89 12.14
CA GLU A 25 1.27 -10.48 12.07
C GLU A 25 0.56 -11.27 10.97
N LYS A 26 -0.62 -11.81 11.30
CA LYS A 26 -1.51 -12.46 10.35
C LYS A 26 -2.68 -11.55 10.00
N VAL A 27 -2.95 -11.43 8.70
CA VAL A 27 -4.07 -10.64 8.17
C VAL A 27 -5.15 -11.60 7.67
N LYS A 28 -6.37 -11.43 8.20
CA LYS A 28 -7.55 -12.16 7.71
C LYS A 28 -7.93 -11.66 6.32
N VAL A 29 -8.12 -12.57 5.38
CA VAL A 29 -8.49 -12.26 4.01
C VAL A 29 -9.70 -13.08 3.57
N SER A 30 -10.56 -12.48 2.75
CA SER A 30 -11.64 -13.18 2.07
C SER A 30 -11.16 -13.61 0.68
N THR A 31 -11.25 -14.90 0.40
CA THR A 31 -10.90 -15.48 -0.90
C THR A 31 -12.13 -16.11 -1.56
N ALA A 32 -12.01 -16.49 -2.82
CA ALA A 32 -13.06 -17.26 -3.51
C ALA A 32 -13.34 -18.62 -2.85
N LYS A 33 -12.43 -19.15 -2.03
CA LYS A 33 -12.58 -20.43 -1.31
C LYS A 33 -13.09 -20.26 0.13
N GLY A 34 -13.29 -19.01 0.59
CA GLY A 34 -13.64 -18.69 1.97
C GLY A 34 -12.60 -17.81 2.65
N LEU A 35 -12.69 -17.73 3.98
CA LEU A 35 -11.77 -16.96 4.81
C LEU A 35 -10.43 -17.68 4.96
N ASP A 36 -9.36 -16.90 4.98
CA ASP A 36 -7.98 -17.38 5.16
C ASP A 36 -7.17 -16.37 5.99
N GLU A 37 -5.99 -16.76 6.45
CA GLU A 37 -5.05 -15.90 7.19
C GLU A 37 -3.66 -15.96 6.55
N LEU A 38 -3.16 -14.79 6.12
CA LEU A 38 -1.86 -14.67 5.46
C LEU A 38 -0.87 -13.91 6.33
N GLU A 39 0.41 -14.31 6.25
CA GLU A 39 1.50 -13.66 6.97
C GLU A 39 1.86 -12.31 6.32
N LEU A 40 2.04 -11.28 7.14
CA LEU A 40 2.46 -9.95 6.72
C LEU A 40 3.99 -9.83 6.64
N THR A 41 4.47 -9.21 5.59
CA THR A 41 5.86 -8.73 5.44
C THR A 41 5.88 -7.31 4.86
N HIS A 42 7.04 -6.69 4.83
CA HIS A 42 7.27 -5.42 4.14
C HIS A 42 8.36 -5.60 3.10
N ALA A 43 8.13 -5.08 1.90
CA ALA A 43 9.13 -5.12 0.83
C ALA A 43 9.22 -3.77 0.11
N LEU A 44 10.41 -3.49 -0.44
CA LEU A 44 10.61 -2.40 -1.39
C LEU A 44 10.05 -2.84 -2.74
N VAL A 45 8.94 -2.23 -3.16
CA VAL A 45 8.33 -2.45 -4.46
C VAL A 45 8.80 -1.36 -5.41
N GLU A 46 9.19 -1.75 -6.62
CA GLU A 46 9.55 -0.84 -7.71
C GLU A 46 8.63 -1.07 -8.92
N ILE A 47 7.98 -0.01 -9.40
CA ILE A 47 7.16 -0.02 -10.62
C ILE A 47 7.46 1.28 -11.38
N ASP A 48 7.82 1.18 -12.65
CA ASP A 48 8.16 2.31 -13.53
C ASP A 48 9.15 3.31 -12.87
N GLY A 49 10.18 2.79 -12.21
CA GLY A 49 11.22 3.57 -11.51
C GLY A 49 10.78 4.20 -10.18
N LYS A 50 9.52 4.04 -9.76
CA LYS A 50 9.02 4.51 -8.46
C LYS A 50 9.19 3.43 -7.42
N ARG A 51 9.85 3.77 -6.31
CA ARG A 51 10.13 2.86 -5.19
C ARG A 51 9.32 3.21 -3.95
N ARG A 52 8.65 2.24 -3.34
CA ARG A 52 7.92 2.40 -2.06
C ARG A 52 8.07 1.15 -1.20
N ILE A 53 8.18 1.33 0.11
CA ILE A 53 8.04 0.23 1.06
C ILE A 53 6.55 -0.03 1.23
N MET A 54 6.11 -1.24 0.93
CA MET A 54 4.70 -1.62 0.97
C MET A 54 4.48 -2.82 1.89
N PRO A 55 3.32 -2.92 2.56
CA PRO A 55 2.88 -4.15 3.17
C PRO A 55 2.55 -5.18 2.09
N ILE A 56 3.03 -6.40 2.26
CA ILE A 56 2.82 -7.53 1.36
C ILE A 56 2.36 -8.73 2.17
N LEU A 57 1.38 -9.47 1.65
CA LEU A 57 0.95 -10.75 2.23
C LEU A 57 1.67 -11.91 1.54
N VAL A 58 2.07 -12.90 2.33
CA VAL A 58 2.71 -14.12 1.84
C VAL A 58 1.70 -15.25 1.84
N SER A 59 1.47 -15.87 0.68
CA SER A 59 0.53 -16.98 0.53
C SER A 59 1.22 -18.25 0.07
N LYS A 60 0.77 -19.38 0.64
CA LYS A 60 1.17 -20.74 0.25
C LYS A 60 0.28 -21.32 -0.86
N HIS A 61 -0.81 -20.62 -1.20
CA HIS A 61 -1.87 -21.13 -2.07
C HIS A 61 -1.84 -20.57 -3.50
N ILE A 62 -0.99 -19.57 -3.76
CA ILE A 62 -0.81 -18.96 -5.08
C ILE A 62 0.59 -19.26 -5.62
N ASP A 63 0.69 -19.33 -6.94
CA ASP A 63 1.93 -19.58 -7.68
C ASP A 63 2.49 -18.31 -8.35
N ARG A 64 1.66 -17.27 -8.50
CA ARG A 64 2.03 -15.96 -9.06
C ARG A 64 1.69 -14.82 -8.12
N ALA A 65 2.45 -13.73 -8.22
CA ALA A 65 2.19 -12.52 -7.46
C ALA A 65 0.91 -11.81 -7.96
N LEU A 66 0.10 -11.32 -7.03
CA LEU A 66 -1.08 -10.50 -7.26
C LEU A 66 -0.77 -9.08 -6.81
N LEU A 67 -0.95 -8.09 -7.68
CA LEU A 67 -0.66 -6.70 -7.36
C LEU A 67 -1.90 -6.04 -6.75
N GLY A 68 -1.78 -5.64 -5.49
CA GLY A 68 -2.92 -5.14 -4.72
C GLY A 68 -3.22 -3.66 -4.92
N VAL A 69 -4.47 -3.29 -4.65
CA VAL A 69 -4.95 -1.90 -4.73
C VAL A 69 -4.13 -0.96 -3.85
N ILE A 70 -3.76 -1.34 -2.62
CA ILE A 70 -2.97 -0.50 -1.72
C ILE A 70 -1.62 -0.10 -2.37
N THR A 71 -0.97 -1.04 -3.06
CA THR A 71 0.29 -0.76 -3.76
C THR A 71 0.07 0.17 -4.94
N LEU A 72 -0.98 -0.06 -5.73
CA LEU A 72 -1.34 0.79 -6.85
C LEU A 72 -1.63 2.23 -6.41
N GLU A 73 -2.40 2.41 -5.34
CA GLU A 73 -2.74 3.73 -4.81
C GLU A 73 -1.51 4.47 -4.28
N ALA A 74 -0.66 3.79 -3.50
CA ALA A 74 0.58 4.38 -2.99
C ALA A 74 1.56 4.77 -4.11
N MET A 75 1.50 4.08 -5.25
CA MET A 75 2.29 4.36 -6.46
C MET A 75 1.61 5.38 -7.39
N ARG A 76 0.39 5.83 -7.09
CA ARG A 76 -0.45 6.68 -7.95
C ARG A 76 -0.73 6.06 -9.32
N LEU A 77 -1.01 4.76 -9.33
CA LEU A 77 -1.27 3.96 -10.53
C LEU A 77 -2.69 3.39 -10.52
N ARG A 78 -3.33 3.34 -11.68
CA ARG A 78 -4.61 2.65 -11.89
C ARG A 78 -4.53 1.76 -13.13
N VAL A 79 -5.36 0.73 -13.20
CA VAL A 79 -5.51 -0.07 -14.42
C VAL A 79 -6.51 0.62 -15.34
N ASN A 80 -6.13 0.87 -16.58
CA ASN A 80 -7.05 1.26 -17.63
C ASN A 80 -7.89 0.02 -18.03
N PRO A 81 -9.23 0.04 -17.85
CA PRO A 81 -10.08 -1.12 -18.11
C PRO A 81 -10.20 -1.48 -19.60
N LEU A 82 -9.91 -0.54 -20.51
CA LEU A 82 -9.97 -0.77 -21.96
C LEU A 82 -8.70 -1.42 -22.49
N THR A 83 -7.53 -1.07 -21.91
CA THR A 83 -6.22 -1.53 -22.41
C THR A 83 -5.54 -2.56 -21.50
N GLY A 84 -5.99 -2.67 -20.25
CA GLY A 84 -5.34 -3.49 -19.22
C GLY A 84 -3.99 -2.95 -18.74
N LYS A 85 -3.58 -1.74 -19.16
CA LYS A 85 -2.29 -1.13 -18.82
C LYS A 85 -2.39 -0.24 -17.59
N LEU A 86 -1.25 -0.01 -16.95
CA LEU A 86 -1.13 0.94 -15.85
C LEU A 86 -1.09 2.38 -16.38
N GLU A 87 -1.80 3.27 -15.71
CA GLU A 87 -1.78 4.71 -15.94
C GLU A 87 -1.54 5.44 -14.63
N GLU A 88 -0.80 6.54 -14.69
CA GLU A 88 -0.67 7.45 -13.55
C GLU A 88 -1.95 8.22 -13.31
N TYR A 89 -2.25 8.50 -12.04
CA TYR A 89 -3.34 9.39 -11.66
C TYR A 89 -2.94 10.32 -10.49
N ALA A 90 -3.68 11.41 -10.30
CA ALA A 90 -3.44 12.32 -9.18
C ALA A 90 -4.01 11.73 -7.88
N ALA A 91 -3.24 11.82 -6.79
CA ALA A 91 -3.76 11.46 -5.47
C ALA A 91 -4.97 12.34 -5.12
N LEU A 92 -6.03 11.71 -4.62
CA LEU A 92 -7.25 12.42 -4.27
C LEU A 92 -7.11 13.04 -2.88
N LEU A 93 -7.35 14.34 -2.80
CA LEU A 93 -7.51 15.08 -1.55
C LEU A 93 -8.80 15.90 -1.64
N TYR A 94 -9.83 15.51 -0.90
CA TYR A 94 -11.05 16.30 -0.76
C TYR A 94 -10.94 17.17 0.48
N TYR A 95 -11.09 18.49 0.31
CA TYR A 95 -11.17 19.43 1.44
C TYR A 95 -12.24 20.47 1.15
N GLU A 96 -13.14 20.68 2.11
CA GLU A 96 -14.13 21.77 2.03
C GLU A 96 -13.47 23.10 2.41
N GLN A 97 -13.35 24.02 1.44
CA GLN A 97 -12.95 25.39 1.75
C GLN A 97 -14.11 26.17 2.41
N ASN A 98 -14.14 26.16 3.74
CA ASN A 98 -14.96 27.11 4.50
C ASN A 98 -14.42 28.54 4.29
N ARG A 99 -15.06 29.34 3.43
CA ARG A 99 -14.65 30.73 3.08
C ARG A 99 -14.62 31.73 4.26
N LYS A 100 -14.96 31.36 5.50
CA LYS A 100 -15.16 32.31 6.61
C LYS A 100 -13.94 32.58 7.51
N THR A 101 -12.80 31.91 7.36
CA THR A 101 -11.66 32.05 8.29
C THR A 101 -10.42 32.74 7.73
N LYS A 102 -10.57 33.70 6.80
CA LYS A 102 -9.42 34.54 6.37
C LYS A 102 -8.93 35.56 7.41
N ASN A 103 -9.66 35.79 8.51
CA ASN A 103 -9.32 36.82 9.50
C ASN A 103 -8.95 36.32 10.90
N LEU A 104 -8.70 35.01 11.09
CA LEU A 104 -8.33 34.46 12.41
C LEU A 104 -7.20 33.42 12.34
N GLN A 105 -6.18 33.67 11.49
CA GLN A 105 -5.01 32.80 11.33
C GLN A 105 -3.68 33.50 11.65
N SER A 106 -3.69 34.62 12.38
CA SER A 106 -2.46 35.18 12.95
C SER A 106 -2.17 34.68 14.37
N HIS A 107 -3.08 33.94 15.00
CA HIS A 107 -2.89 33.41 16.33
C HIS A 107 -3.60 32.05 16.45
N ILE A 108 -2.84 31.02 16.80
CA ILE A 108 -3.26 29.73 17.41
C ILE A 108 -3.18 28.47 16.51
N MET A 109 -2.32 27.55 16.99
CA MET A 109 -2.28 26.10 16.85
C MET A 109 -1.49 25.41 15.73
N THR A 110 -0.17 25.53 15.85
CA THR A 110 0.78 24.44 15.64
C THR A 110 0.60 23.36 16.73
N ARG A 111 -0.43 22.50 16.67
CA ARG A 111 -0.47 21.25 17.48
C ARG A 111 -1.25 20.15 16.78
N SER A 112 -0.55 19.38 15.96
CA SER A 112 -0.77 17.95 15.81
C SER A 112 0.55 17.32 15.40
N CYS A 113 1.31 16.89 16.42
CA CYS A 113 2.47 16.04 16.23
C CYS A 113 1.96 14.68 15.72
N VAL A 114 2.01 14.45 14.42
CA VAL A 114 2.14 13.08 13.91
C VAL A 114 3.57 12.68 14.25
N ASN A 115 3.72 11.83 15.26
CA ASN A 115 5.01 11.38 15.77
C ASN A 115 5.58 10.33 14.81
N ILE A 116 6.12 10.77 13.68
CA ILE A 116 6.89 9.91 12.77
C ILE A 116 8.28 9.76 13.38
N GLN A 117 8.46 8.74 14.22
CA GLN A 117 9.79 8.36 14.69
C GLN A 117 10.62 7.84 13.51
N TYR A 118 11.57 8.66 13.07
CA TYR A 118 12.61 8.27 12.12
C TYR A 118 13.62 7.38 12.85
N ILE A 119 13.73 6.10 12.45
CA ILE A 119 14.84 5.24 12.90
C ILE A 119 16.10 5.69 12.14
N ARG A 120 16.94 6.51 12.78
CA ARG A 120 18.35 6.66 12.38
C ARG A 120 19.11 5.45 12.93
N ARG A 121 19.54 4.54 12.06
CA ARG A 121 20.62 3.60 12.38
C ARG A 121 21.95 4.32 12.12
N GLY A 122 22.71 4.53 13.19
CA GLY A 122 24.18 4.58 13.13
C GLY A 122 24.75 3.18 13.27
#